data_AF-A0A161YZC2-F1
#
_entry.id   AF-A0A161YZC2-F1
#
_cell.length_a   1.000
_cell.length_b   1.000
_cell.length_c   1.000
_cell.angle_alpha   90.00
_cell.angle_beta   90.00
_cell.angle_gamma   90.00
#
_symmetry.space_group_name_H-M   'P 1'
#
loop_
_entity.id
_entity.type
_entity.pdbx_description
1 polymer ?
#
loop_
_entity_poly.entity_id
_entity_poly.type
_entity_poly.pdbx_seq_one_letter_code
_entity_poly.pdbx_strand_id
1 'polypeptide(L)'
;MEQWFTRWRALLLVSVVIVLAWVGVVDSYAEDYINASLVTSSVSFGLARLFNATVSVLSTVTLNVPIVGSIQIGEMLDPLNDLVEDFSTIMKYAISSLLIQKFLVEIFQTLYFKVFISVSGVLYLVCYYFSLSGLVFIYRVFLFACLCKFSIALVALASSWVDSAFVEPRIEQNNLALEGFPVAPDQLDQSLDLTAELKAQAALDLQRERQKQEALLEQMSLLRKALSRLDEEKAALSEQKSTLATEEGTFNSLFNRSAELKAVQSKLDQLNDEIRRQRIRLTGLLDQERDVANEMISLTERMNNSMSTFESLTTGFSRVTMAAKNKILGYVDSLNASMDMFLNLMALFLLKTLVMPLLFLWGIYKAFVRVWEMTPRQALEKTKASLHRIPK
;
A
#
# COMPACT_ATOMS: atom_id res chain seq x y z
N MET A 1 60.31 39.78 -6.24
CA MET A 1 60.10 38.35 -6.59
C MET A 1 58.77 37.81 -6.09
N GLU A 2 58.33 38.13 -4.86
CA GLU A 2 57.04 37.64 -4.32
C GLU A 2 55.81 38.00 -5.17
N GLN A 3 55.69 39.23 -5.68
CA GLN A 3 54.55 39.65 -6.51
C GLN A 3 54.49 38.95 -7.88
N TRP A 4 55.63 38.52 -8.41
CA TRP A 4 55.69 37.77 -9.66
C TRP A 4 55.23 36.33 -9.41
N PHE A 5 55.67 35.72 -8.31
CA PHE A 5 55.28 34.37 -7.92
C PHE A 5 53.77 34.25 -7.62
N THR A 6 53.17 35.25 -6.97
CA THR A 6 51.71 35.25 -6.71
C THR A 6 50.86 35.35 -7.98
N ARG A 7 51.31 36.13 -8.97
CA ARG A 7 50.64 36.27 -10.27
C ARG A 7 50.61 34.96 -11.06
N TRP A 8 51.74 34.27 -11.14
CA TRP A 8 51.81 32.95 -11.80
C TRP A 8 50.95 31.89 -11.11
N ARG A 9 50.88 31.92 -9.77
CA ARG A 9 50.01 31.01 -9.01
C ARG A 9 48.53 31.24 -9.30
N ALA A 10 48.08 32.49 -9.36
CA ALA A 10 46.68 32.81 -9.68
C ALA A 10 46.30 32.34 -11.09
N LEU A 11 47.17 32.60 -12.08
CA LEU A 11 46.96 32.14 -13.45
C LEU A 11 46.89 30.61 -13.53
N LEU A 12 47.85 29.91 -12.91
CA LEU A 12 47.88 28.44 -12.90
C LEU A 12 46.61 27.86 -12.25
N LEU A 13 46.22 28.36 -11.08
CA LEU A 13 45.02 27.88 -10.37
C LEU A 13 43.74 28.08 -11.20
N VAL A 14 43.54 29.26 -11.78
CA VAL A 14 42.36 29.55 -12.61
C VAL A 14 42.37 28.67 -13.85
N SER A 15 43.51 28.51 -14.52
CA SER A 15 43.64 27.64 -15.69
C SER A 15 43.33 26.18 -15.36
N VAL A 16 43.83 25.65 -14.23
CA VAL A 16 43.53 24.28 -13.79
C VAL A 16 42.04 24.10 -13.52
N VAL A 17 41.41 25.05 -12.82
CA VAL A 17 39.98 25.01 -12.53
C VAL A 17 39.13 25.01 -13.81
N ILE A 18 39.49 25.86 -14.79
CA ILE A 18 38.80 25.89 -16.08
C ILE A 18 39.00 24.56 -16.82
N VAL A 19 40.23 24.05 -16.92
CA VAL A 19 40.49 22.76 -17.58
C VAL A 19 39.68 21.64 -16.93
N LEU A 20 39.69 21.54 -15.60
CA LEU A 20 38.88 20.56 -14.86
C LEU A 20 37.38 20.74 -15.12
N ALA A 21 36.90 21.98 -15.23
CA ALA A 21 35.51 22.28 -15.51
C ALA A 21 35.07 21.85 -16.92
N TRP A 22 36.00 21.77 -17.87
CA TRP A 22 35.74 21.33 -19.25
C TRP A 22 35.90 19.82 -19.43
N VAL A 23 36.90 19.22 -18.77
CA VAL A 23 37.21 17.79 -18.85
C VAL A 23 36.06 16.92 -18.34
N GLY A 24 35.37 17.34 -17.28
CA GLY A 24 34.10 16.72 -16.85
C GLY A 24 34.20 15.32 -16.23
N VAL A 25 35.40 14.77 -15.99
CA VAL A 25 35.60 13.44 -15.38
C VAL A 25 34.91 13.30 -14.01
N VAL A 26 34.94 14.38 -13.22
CA VAL A 26 34.29 14.40 -11.91
C VAL A 26 32.77 14.51 -12.04
N ASP A 27 32.30 15.20 -13.10
CA ASP A 27 30.87 15.36 -13.38
C ASP A 27 30.25 14.02 -13.83
N SER A 28 30.94 13.27 -14.69
CA SER A 28 30.47 11.95 -15.17
C SER A 28 30.37 10.94 -14.03
N TYR A 29 31.37 10.90 -13.14
CA TYR A 29 31.33 10.00 -11.98
C TYR A 29 30.18 10.35 -11.02
N ALA A 30 29.93 11.64 -10.80
CA ALA A 30 28.82 12.09 -9.98
C ALA A 30 27.46 11.68 -10.58
N GLU A 31 27.33 11.81 -11.90
CA GLU A 31 26.13 11.41 -12.65
C GLU A 31 25.88 9.91 -12.58
N ASP A 32 26.92 9.09 -12.76
CA ASP A 32 26.84 7.62 -12.63
C ASP A 32 26.36 7.21 -11.23
N TYR A 33 26.93 7.81 -10.18
CA TYR A 33 26.51 7.57 -8.80
C TYR A 33 25.05 7.95 -8.54
N ILE A 34 24.62 9.13 -9.02
CA ILE A 34 23.24 9.60 -8.83
C ILE A 34 22.26 8.70 -9.60
N ASN A 35 22.60 8.31 -10.83
CA ASN A 35 21.78 7.41 -11.65
C ASN A 35 21.65 6.03 -11.02
N ALA A 36 22.74 5.44 -10.54
CA ALA A 36 22.70 4.18 -9.80
C ALA A 36 21.81 4.28 -8.55
N SER A 37 21.99 5.35 -7.77
CA SER A 37 21.17 5.62 -6.58
C SER A 37 19.69 5.77 -6.90
N LEU A 38 19.34 6.43 -8.02
CA LEU A 38 17.95 6.56 -8.47
C LEU A 38 17.33 5.21 -8.82
N VAL A 39 18.08 4.32 -9.48
CA VAL A 39 17.62 2.95 -9.80
C VAL A 39 17.38 2.18 -8.51
N THR A 40 18.36 2.13 -7.60
CA THR A 40 18.24 1.39 -6.33
C THR A 40 17.08 1.93 -5.47
N SER A 41 16.92 3.25 -5.36
CA SER A 41 15.77 3.86 -4.66
C SER A 41 14.44 3.54 -5.33
N SER A 42 14.38 3.48 -6.67
CA SER A 42 13.15 3.16 -7.40
C SER A 42 12.73 1.70 -7.22
N VAL A 43 13.70 0.77 -7.25
CA VAL A 43 13.46 -0.65 -6.94
C VAL A 43 12.89 -0.80 -5.53
N SER A 44 13.54 -0.18 -4.55
CA SER A 44 13.11 -0.24 -3.14
C SER A 44 11.72 0.37 -2.93
N PHE A 45 11.43 1.49 -3.61
CA PHE A 45 10.09 2.09 -3.61
C PHE A 45 9.03 1.18 -4.24
N GLY A 46 9.37 0.49 -5.33
CA GLY A 46 8.51 -0.51 -5.96
C GLY A 46 8.18 -1.66 -5.02
N LEU A 47 9.20 -2.22 -4.34
CA LEU A 47 9.02 -3.26 -3.32
C LEU A 47 8.10 -2.78 -2.19
N ALA A 48 8.31 -1.57 -1.67
CA ALA A 48 7.44 -0.98 -0.67
C ALA A 48 5.98 -0.91 -1.13
N ARG A 49 5.73 -0.56 -2.40
CA ARG A 49 4.36 -0.50 -2.94
C ARG A 49 3.71 -1.87 -3.09
N LEU A 50 4.47 -2.90 -3.44
CA LEU A 50 3.98 -4.27 -3.47
C LEU A 50 3.61 -4.74 -2.05
N PHE A 51 4.50 -4.54 -1.07
CA PHE A 51 4.22 -4.84 0.33
C PHE A 51 2.98 -4.11 0.85
N ASN A 52 2.86 -2.81 0.56
CA ASN A 52 1.71 -2.00 0.96
C ASN A 52 0.39 -2.57 0.39
N ALA A 53 0.40 -3.06 -0.85
CA ALA A 53 -0.78 -3.66 -1.46
C ALA A 53 -1.16 -4.98 -0.77
N THR A 54 -0.20 -5.85 -0.50
CA THR A 54 -0.44 -7.13 0.20
C THR A 54 -0.93 -6.92 1.62
N VAL A 55 -0.26 -6.06 2.38
CA VAL A 55 -0.62 -5.75 3.76
C VAL A 55 -2.01 -5.13 3.81
N SER A 56 -2.35 -4.23 2.88
CA SER A 56 -3.69 -3.65 2.79
C SER A 56 -4.79 -4.67 2.50
N VAL A 57 -4.50 -5.76 1.77
CA VAL A 57 -5.51 -6.82 1.54
C VAL A 57 -5.69 -7.65 2.80
N LEU A 58 -4.58 -8.04 3.44
CA LEU A 58 -4.62 -8.82 4.68
C LEU A 58 -5.20 -8.04 5.86
N SER A 59 -5.06 -6.71 5.88
CA SER A 59 -5.58 -5.89 6.97
C SER A 59 -7.11 -5.85 7.02
N THR A 60 -7.77 -6.07 5.88
CA THR A 60 -9.24 -6.19 5.82
C THR A 60 -9.77 -7.52 6.34
N VAL A 61 -8.89 -8.50 6.59
CA VAL A 61 -9.29 -9.86 6.96
C VAL A 61 -9.63 -9.92 8.45
N THR A 62 -10.88 -10.31 8.73
CA THR A 62 -11.33 -10.65 10.09
C THR A 62 -11.63 -12.14 10.15
N LEU A 63 -10.92 -12.86 11.03
CA LEU A 63 -11.09 -14.30 11.18
C LEU A 63 -12.05 -14.58 12.32
N ASN A 64 -13.28 -14.98 11.99
CA ASN A 64 -14.25 -15.43 12.98
C ASN A 64 -14.19 -16.97 13.11
N VAL A 65 -13.60 -17.45 14.20
CA VAL A 65 -13.40 -18.88 14.44
C VAL A 65 -14.37 -19.38 15.51
N PRO A 66 -15.15 -20.45 15.24
CA PRO A 66 -15.95 -21.10 16.27
C PRO A 66 -15.02 -21.51 17.43
N ILE A 67 -15.34 -21.11 18.66
CA ILE A 67 -14.61 -21.39 19.92
C ILE A 67 -13.59 -20.30 20.35
N VAL A 68 -12.85 -19.66 19.43
CA VAL A 68 -11.78 -18.72 19.79
C VAL A 68 -12.21 -17.24 19.74
N GLY A 69 -13.32 -16.95 19.04
CA GLY A 69 -13.78 -15.58 18.81
C GLY A 69 -13.16 -14.96 17.56
N SER A 70 -13.32 -13.64 17.41
CA SER A 70 -12.82 -12.87 16.27
C SER A 70 -11.38 -12.43 16.48
N ILE A 71 -10.51 -12.71 15.51
CA ILE A 71 -9.13 -12.19 15.44
C ILE A 71 -9.05 -11.21 14.27
N GLN A 72 -8.55 -10.01 14.54
CA GLN A 72 -8.38 -8.95 13.53
C GLN A 72 -6.96 -9.04 12.98
N ILE A 73 -6.81 -9.49 11.72
CA ILE A 73 -5.48 -9.61 11.10
C ILE A 73 -4.87 -8.22 10.83
N GLY A 74 -5.71 -7.21 10.57
CA GLY A 74 -5.29 -5.81 10.44
C GLY A 74 -4.48 -5.33 11.63
N GLU A 75 -5.01 -5.45 12.85
CA GLU A 75 -4.31 -4.98 14.06
C GLU A 75 -2.93 -5.62 14.26
N MET A 76 -2.72 -6.85 13.78
CA MET A 76 -1.43 -7.53 13.85
C MET A 76 -0.43 -7.02 12.81
N LEU A 77 -0.93 -6.56 11.66
CA LEU A 77 -0.12 -6.02 10.57
C LEU A 77 0.04 -4.51 10.61
N ASP A 78 -0.76 -3.79 11.42
CA ASP A 78 -0.71 -2.33 11.54
C ASP A 78 0.73 -1.78 11.75
N PRO A 79 1.58 -2.34 12.64
CA PRO A 79 2.94 -1.85 12.80
C PRO A 79 3.79 -1.96 11.54
N LEU A 80 3.60 -3.04 10.76
CA LEU A 80 4.29 -3.22 9.48
C LEU A 80 3.69 -2.30 8.41
N ASN A 81 2.37 -2.15 8.37
CA ASN A 81 1.67 -1.26 7.45
C ASN A 81 2.18 0.18 7.57
N ASP A 82 2.23 0.70 8.80
CA ASP A 82 2.72 2.05 9.09
C ASP A 82 4.18 2.20 8.67
N LEU A 83 5.02 1.21 8.96
CA LEU A 83 6.43 1.22 8.59
C LEU A 83 6.65 1.23 7.06
N VAL A 84 5.87 0.44 6.33
CA VAL A 84 5.92 0.39 4.86
C VAL A 84 5.45 1.72 4.27
N GLU A 85 4.42 2.34 4.84
CA GLU A 85 3.93 3.66 4.43
C GLU A 85 4.97 4.75 4.68
N ASP A 86 5.57 4.79 5.87
CA ASP A 86 6.64 5.72 6.23
C ASP A 86 7.86 5.54 5.33
N PHE A 87 8.27 4.29 5.10
CA PHE A 87 9.36 3.97 4.19
C PHE A 87 9.06 4.47 2.76
N SER A 88 7.86 4.23 2.25
CA SER A 88 7.43 4.72 0.93
C SER A 88 7.49 6.25 0.85
N THR A 89 7.11 6.94 1.92
CA THR A 89 7.17 8.40 2.00
C THR A 89 8.61 8.92 2.01
N ILE A 90 9.50 8.28 2.77
CA ILE A 90 10.93 8.59 2.77
C ILE A 90 11.54 8.34 1.38
N MET A 91 11.14 7.27 0.70
CA MET A 91 11.60 7.00 -0.66
C MET A 91 11.16 8.06 -1.66
N LYS A 92 9.94 8.59 -1.54
CA LYS A 92 9.50 9.73 -2.39
C LYS A 92 10.42 10.93 -2.21
N TYR A 93 10.79 11.27 -0.97
CA TYR A 93 11.71 12.38 -0.71
C TYR A 93 13.13 12.09 -1.20
N ALA A 94 13.62 10.86 -1.00
CA ALA A 94 14.92 10.41 -1.48
C ALA A 94 15.02 10.52 -3.02
N ILE A 95 14.06 9.96 -3.75
CA ILE A 95 14.00 10.02 -5.21
C ILE A 95 13.90 11.47 -5.69
N SER A 96 13.04 12.27 -5.05
CA SER A 96 12.90 13.70 -5.39
C SER A 96 14.21 14.47 -5.18
N SER A 97 14.91 14.23 -4.07
CA SER A 97 16.22 14.82 -3.79
C SER A 97 17.26 14.43 -4.84
N LEU A 98 17.32 13.14 -5.19
CA LEU A 98 18.25 12.63 -6.20
C LEU A 98 17.95 13.19 -7.60
N LEU A 99 16.68 13.35 -7.99
CA LEU A 99 16.30 13.99 -9.25
C LEU A 99 16.72 15.46 -9.30
N ILE A 100 16.55 16.20 -8.20
CA ILE A 100 17.03 17.59 -8.09
C ILE A 100 18.55 17.64 -8.26
N GLN A 101 19.28 16.73 -7.59
CA GLN A 101 20.73 16.62 -7.73
C GLN A 101 21.14 16.31 -9.17
N LYS A 102 20.45 15.37 -9.83
CA LYS A 102 20.68 15.04 -11.25
C LYS A 102 20.51 16.26 -12.15
N PHE A 103 19.40 16.98 -12.02
CA PHE A 103 19.16 18.18 -12.82
C PHE A 103 20.21 19.27 -12.56
N LEU A 104 20.67 19.44 -11.32
CA LEU A 104 21.74 20.39 -11.01
C LEU A 104 23.07 20.00 -11.68
N VAL A 105 23.44 18.71 -11.65
CA VAL A 105 24.64 18.21 -12.35
C VAL A 105 24.51 18.44 -13.86
N GLU A 106 23.37 18.10 -14.47
CA GLU A 106 23.10 18.33 -15.89
C GLU A 106 23.22 19.82 -16.26
N ILE A 107 22.64 20.73 -15.46
CA ILE A 107 22.75 22.18 -15.67
C ILE A 107 24.21 22.64 -15.65
N PHE A 108 25.02 22.15 -14.71
CA PHE A 108 26.44 22.53 -14.59
C PHE A 108 27.37 21.91 -15.63
N GLN A 109 26.90 20.88 -16.34
CA GLN A 109 27.59 20.30 -17.49
C GLN A 109 27.27 21.00 -18.82
N THR A 110 26.22 21.84 -18.88
CA THR A 110 25.84 22.57 -20.10
C THR A 110 26.97 23.46 -20.63
N LEU A 111 26.98 23.66 -21.96
CA LEU A 111 27.92 24.57 -22.61
C LEU A 111 27.83 25.98 -22.02
N TYR A 112 26.62 26.47 -21.72
CA TYR A 112 26.41 27.80 -21.13
C TYR A 112 27.13 27.95 -19.80
N PHE A 113 27.06 26.95 -18.93
CA PHE A 113 27.72 26.99 -17.63
C PHE A 113 29.25 26.86 -17.75
N LYS A 114 29.75 26.02 -18.67
CA LYS A 114 31.19 25.91 -18.99
C LYS A 114 31.76 27.22 -19.55
N VAL A 115 31.02 27.92 -20.40
CA VAL A 115 31.40 29.25 -20.89
C VAL A 115 31.35 30.27 -19.75
N PHE A 116 30.32 30.26 -18.91
CA PHE A 116 30.17 31.18 -17.78
C PHE A 116 31.35 31.09 -16.78
N ILE A 117 31.76 29.87 -16.38
CA ILE A 117 32.92 29.69 -15.49
C ILE A 117 34.23 30.12 -16.16
N SER A 118 34.37 29.90 -17.47
CA SER A 118 35.56 30.32 -18.23
C SER A 118 35.65 31.84 -18.36
N VAL A 119 34.55 32.50 -18.73
CA VAL A 119 34.48 33.97 -18.87
C VAL A 119 34.72 34.65 -17.53
N SER A 120 34.09 34.17 -16.46
CA SER A 120 34.30 34.73 -15.11
C SER A 120 35.75 34.54 -14.62
N GLY A 121 36.39 33.40 -14.95
CA GLY A 121 37.80 33.16 -14.64
C GLY A 121 38.75 34.06 -15.42
N VAL A 122 38.54 34.23 -16.72
CA VAL A 122 39.34 35.14 -17.56
C VAL A 122 39.15 36.58 -17.10
N LEU A 123 37.92 37.01 -16.83
CA LEU A 123 37.63 38.38 -16.37
C LEU A 123 38.26 38.64 -14.99
N TYR A 124 38.31 37.63 -14.11
CA TYR A 124 39.03 37.72 -12.85
C TYR A 124 40.53 37.97 -13.09
N LEU A 125 41.17 37.22 -13.99
CA LEU A 125 42.57 37.42 -14.34
C LEU A 125 42.81 38.82 -14.92
N VAL A 126 41.97 39.28 -15.85
CA VAL A 126 42.07 40.63 -16.43
C VAL A 126 42.00 41.70 -15.33
N CYS A 127 40.98 41.66 -14.47
CA CYS A 127 40.87 42.63 -13.38
C CYS A 127 42.04 42.53 -12.39
N TYR A 128 42.58 41.33 -12.17
CA TYR A 128 43.73 41.10 -11.31
C TYR A 128 45.04 41.69 -11.87
N TYR A 129 45.32 41.52 -13.16
CA TYR A 129 46.53 42.06 -13.80
C TYR A 129 46.47 43.56 -14.05
N PHE A 130 45.29 44.10 -14.38
CA PHE A 130 45.07 45.53 -14.66
C PHE A 130 44.59 46.34 -13.44
N SER A 131 44.50 45.71 -12.26
CA SER A 131 44.11 46.37 -10.99
C SER A 131 42.78 47.14 -11.07
N LEU A 132 41.79 46.57 -11.77
CA LEU A 132 40.49 47.20 -11.99
C LEU A 132 39.59 47.13 -10.75
N SER A 133 38.74 48.15 -10.55
CA SER A 133 37.86 48.32 -9.39
C SER A 133 36.86 47.19 -9.16
N GLY A 134 36.54 46.41 -10.21
CA GLY A 134 35.58 45.30 -10.18
C GLY A 134 36.13 43.95 -9.71
N LEU A 135 37.42 43.86 -9.39
CA LEU A 135 38.12 42.60 -9.08
C LEU A 135 37.40 41.75 -8.01
N VAL A 136 36.96 42.39 -6.93
CA VAL A 136 36.32 41.72 -5.80
C VAL A 136 34.97 41.12 -6.18
N PHE A 137 34.19 41.83 -6.98
CA PHE A 137 32.90 41.35 -7.45
C PHE A 137 33.07 40.16 -8.40
N ILE A 138 33.98 40.27 -9.37
CA ILE A 138 34.23 39.21 -10.35
C ILE A 138 34.82 37.96 -9.70
N TYR A 139 35.71 38.13 -8.71
CA TYR A 139 36.22 37.02 -7.90
C TYR A 139 35.10 36.27 -7.19
N ARG A 140 34.10 36.97 -6.63
CA ARG A 140 32.94 36.33 -5.99
C ARG A 140 32.09 35.56 -6.97
N VAL A 141 31.87 36.12 -8.17
CA VAL A 141 31.13 35.43 -9.24
C VAL A 141 31.87 34.17 -9.70
N PHE A 142 33.18 34.27 -9.93
CA PHE A 142 34.01 33.13 -10.32
C PHE A 142 34.04 32.05 -9.24
N LEU A 143 34.25 32.43 -7.97
CA LEU A 143 34.22 31.48 -6.85
C LEU A 143 32.85 30.84 -6.69
N PHE A 144 31.76 31.60 -6.82
CA PHE A 144 30.41 31.06 -6.75
C PHE A 144 30.17 30.03 -7.85
N ALA A 145 30.58 30.32 -9.10
CA ALA A 145 30.52 29.38 -10.22
C ALA A 145 31.30 28.09 -9.93
N CYS A 146 32.52 28.22 -9.39
CA CYS A 146 33.33 27.07 -8.98
C CYS A 146 32.66 26.27 -7.87
N LEU A 147 32.14 26.94 -6.84
CA LEU A 147 31.49 26.27 -5.70
C LEU A 147 30.25 25.52 -6.15
N CYS A 148 29.39 26.13 -6.97
CA CYS A 148 28.25 25.44 -7.56
C CYS A 148 28.68 24.20 -8.33
N LYS A 149 29.66 24.33 -9.23
CA LYS A 149 30.12 23.21 -10.06
C LYS A 149 30.69 22.07 -9.25
N PHE A 150 31.71 22.36 -8.45
CA PHE A 150 32.54 21.34 -7.83
C PHE A 150 31.95 20.84 -6.52
N SER A 151 31.05 21.58 -5.86
CA SER A 151 30.47 21.12 -4.59
C SER A 151 29.61 19.88 -4.76
N ILE A 152 28.71 19.85 -5.75
CA ILE A 152 27.82 18.69 -5.95
C ILE A 152 28.65 17.48 -6.38
N ALA A 153 29.58 17.68 -7.29
CA ALA A 153 30.39 16.61 -7.82
C ALA A 153 31.36 16.03 -6.76
N LEU A 154 31.89 16.86 -5.87
CA LEU A 154 32.70 16.41 -4.73
C LEU A 154 31.85 15.70 -3.67
N VAL A 155 30.64 16.19 -3.38
CA VAL A 155 29.68 15.49 -2.50
C VAL A 155 29.34 14.10 -3.05
N ALA A 156 29.06 13.99 -4.35
CA ALA A 156 28.74 12.72 -5.00
C ALA A 156 29.93 11.76 -4.96
N LEU A 157 31.14 12.24 -5.24
CA LEU A 157 32.38 11.45 -5.10
C LEU A 157 32.58 10.92 -3.68
N ALA A 158 32.46 11.80 -2.68
CA ALA A 158 32.65 11.44 -1.28
C ALA A 158 31.56 10.45 -0.81
N SER A 159 30.32 10.65 -1.23
CA SER A 159 29.20 9.77 -0.91
C SER A 159 29.37 8.40 -1.59
N SER A 160 29.76 8.36 -2.86
CA SER A 160 29.96 7.12 -3.61
C SER A 160 30.98 6.18 -2.96
N TRP A 161 32.06 6.73 -2.39
CA TRP A 161 33.06 5.91 -1.70
C TRP A 161 32.49 5.25 -0.43
N VAL A 162 31.80 6.00 0.42
CA VAL A 162 31.17 5.44 1.64
C VAL A 162 30.04 4.48 1.26
N ASP A 163 29.28 4.85 0.24
CA ASP A 163 28.12 4.12 -0.22
C ASP A 163 28.49 2.72 -0.73
N SER A 164 29.41 2.64 -1.69
CA SER A 164 29.89 1.38 -2.25
C SER A 164 30.55 0.47 -1.21
N ALA A 165 31.21 1.04 -0.19
CA ALA A 165 31.90 0.27 0.83
C ALA A 165 30.97 -0.26 1.95
N PHE A 166 29.90 0.47 2.31
CA PHE A 166 29.14 0.19 3.53
C PHE A 166 27.62 0.17 3.37
N VAL A 167 27.06 0.92 2.43
CA VAL A 167 25.62 1.18 2.34
C VAL A 167 24.97 0.34 1.25
N GLU A 168 25.46 0.45 0.01
CA GLU A 168 24.87 -0.23 -1.15
C GLU A 168 24.76 -1.76 -0.95
N PRO A 169 25.80 -2.47 -0.45
CA PRO A 169 25.69 -3.92 -0.25
C PRO A 169 24.59 -4.31 0.73
N ARG A 170 24.31 -3.45 1.73
CA ARG A 170 23.25 -3.69 2.72
C ARG A 170 21.87 -3.36 2.15
N ILE A 171 21.77 -2.35 1.30
CA ILE A 171 20.53 -2.04 0.59
C ILE A 171 20.18 -3.20 -0.35
N GLU A 172 21.12 -3.65 -1.17
CA GLU A 172 20.91 -4.79 -2.07
C GLU A 172 20.54 -6.06 -1.31
N GLN A 173 21.23 -6.38 -0.21
CA GLN A 173 20.91 -7.55 0.61
C GLN A 173 19.48 -7.51 1.15
N ASN A 174 19.03 -6.36 1.67
CA ASN A 174 17.67 -6.22 2.18
C ASN A 174 16.64 -6.23 1.05
N ASN A 175 16.92 -5.60 -0.09
CA ASN A 175 16.04 -5.62 -1.25
C ASN A 175 15.88 -7.04 -1.82
N LEU A 176 16.96 -7.81 -1.96
CA LEU A 176 16.91 -9.20 -2.39
C LEU A 176 16.12 -10.07 -1.41
N ALA A 177 16.25 -9.83 -0.10
CA ALA A 177 15.45 -10.52 0.89
C ALA A 177 13.96 -10.17 0.76
N LEU A 178 13.63 -8.89 0.51
CA LEU A 178 12.27 -8.42 0.27
C LEU A 178 11.67 -8.93 -1.05
N GLU A 179 12.46 -9.03 -2.12
CA GLU A 179 12.07 -9.63 -3.41
C GLU A 179 11.71 -11.11 -3.27
N GLY A 180 12.33 -11.81 -2.32
CA GLY A 180 12.02 -13.20 -2.00
C GLY A 180 10.66 -13.40 -1.32
N PHE A 181 10.03 -12.33 -0.80
CA PHE A 181 8.69 -12.43 -0.24
C PHE A 181 7.64 -12.47 -1.36
N PRO A 182 6.65 -13.36 -1.27
CA PRO A 182 5.60 -13.51 -2.27
C PRO A 182 4.54 -12.41 -2.13
N VAL A 183 4.94 -11.15 -2.31
CA VAL A 183 4.07 -9.96 -2.15
C VAL A 183 3.27 -9.61 -3.42
N ALA A 184 3.47 -10.31 -4.54
CA ALA A 184 2.60 -10.15 -5.71
C ALA A 184 1.30 -10.97 -5.56
N PRO A 185 0.14 -10.51 -6.07
CA PRO A 185 -1.13 -11.27 -6.04
C PRO A 185 -1.00 -12.72 -6.54
N ASP A 186 -0.28 -12.93 -7.64
CA ASP A 186 -0.09 -14.27 -8.22
C ASP A 186 0.82 -15.16 -7.35
N GLN A 187 1.75 -14.57 -6.61
CA GLN A 187 2.66 -15.28 -5.70
C GLN A 187 2.01 -15.56 -4.34
N LEU A 188 1.10 -14.68 -3.91
CA LEU A 188 0.24 -14.89 -2.74
C LEU A 188 -0.55 -16.18 -2.88
N ASP A 189 -1.20 -16.42 -4.03
CA ASP A 189 -1.94 -17.65 -4.28
C ASP A 189 -1.06 -18.92 -4.16
N GLN A 190 0.20 -18.84 -4.59
CA GLN A 190 1.14 -19.96 -4.49
C GLN A 190 1.65 -20.20 -3.07
N SER A 191 1.92 -19.12 -2.33
CA SER A 191 2.45 -19.17 -0.96
C SER A 191 1.39 -19.44 0.11
N LEU A 192 0.17 -18.97 -0.15
CA LEU A 192 -0.97 -19.01 0.74
C LEU A 192 -2.14 -19.64 -0.03
N ASP A 193 -2.04 -20.93 -0.36
CA ASP A 193 -3.16 -21.64 -0.96
C ASP A 193 -4.21 -21.97 0.10
N LEU A 194 -5.37 -21.29 0.04
CA LEU A 194 -6.52 -21.52 0.91
C LEU A 194 -7.62 -22.34 0.22
N THR A 195 -7.39 -22.83 -1.00
CA THR A 195 -8.42 -23.49 -1.83
C THR A 195 -9.01 -24.72 -1.11
N ALA A 196 -8.16 -25.54 -0.51
CA ALA A 196 -8.59 -26.74 0.19
C ALA A 196 -9.43 -26.40 1.43
N GLU A 197 -8.99 -25.43 2.21
CA GLU A 197 -9.69 -24.98 3.41
C GLU A 197 -11.00 -24.26 3.12
N LEU A 198 -11.05 -23.49 2.03
CA LEU A 198 -12.27 -22.86 1.51
C LEU A 198 -13.30 -23.89 1.09
N LYS A 199 -12.88 -24.92 0.33
CA LYS A 199 -13.75 -26.04 -0.04
C LYS A 199 -14.24 -26.81 1.18
N ALA A 200 -13.38 -27.01 2.18
CA ALA A 200 -13.78 -27.63 3.44
C ALA A 200 -14.83 -26.80 4.20
N GLN A 201 -14.66 -25.47 4.25
CA GLN A 201 -15.63 -24.58 4.88
C GLN A 201 -16.98 -24.57 4.12
N ALA A 202 -16.94 -24.46 2.80
CA ALA A 202 -18.14 -24.50 1.96
C ALA A 202 -18.89 -25.84 2.10
N ALA A 203 -18.16 -26.96 2.23
CA ALA A 203 -18.77 -28.26 2.49
C ALA A 203 -19.48 -28.32 3.86
N LEU A 204 -18.92 -27.70 4.90
CA LEU A 204 -19.55 -27.59 6.22
C LEU A 204 -20.82 -26.73 6.17
N ASP A 205 -20.79 -25.60 5.45
CA ASP A 205 -21.95 -24.72 5.32
C ASP A 205 -23.06 -25.37 4.47
N LEU A 206 -22.68 -26.11 3.42
CA LEU A 206 -23.60 -26.93 2.63
C LEU A 206 -24.29 -28.00 3.51
N GLN A 207 -23.56 -28.65 4.42
CA GLN A 207 -24.12 -29.63 5.34
C GLN A 207 -25.15 -28.99 6.30
N ARG A 208 -24.90 -27.76 6.76
CA ARG A 208 -25.85 -27.03 7.62
C ARG A 208 -27.13 -26.66 6.88
N GLU A 209 -27.01 -26.15 5.66
CA GLU A 209 -28.19 -25.83 4.84
C GLU A 209 -28.98 -27.09 4.47
N ARG A 210 -28.32 -28.23 4.22
CA ARG A 210 -29.01 -29.53 4.07
C ARG A 210 -29.80 -29.93 5.31
N GLN A 211 -29.21 -29.82 6.51
CA GLN A 211 -29.93 -30.12 7.76
C GLN A 211 -31.15 -29.22 7.95
N LYS A 212 -31.04 -27.94 7.59
CA LYS A 212 -32.15 -26.98 7.64
C LYS A 212 -33.23 -27.32 6.61
N GLN A 213 -32.86 -27.75 5.40
CA GLN A 213 -33.79 -28.22 4.39
C GLN A 213 -34.55 -29.47 4.88
N GLU A 214 -33.86 -30.46 5.46
CA GLU A 214 -34.47 -31.65 6.04
C GLU A 214 -35.49 -31.29 7.12
N ALA A 215 -35.13 -30.36 8.03
CA ALA A 215 -36.04 -29.88 9.07
C ALA A 215 -37.27 -29.13 8.52
N LEU A 216 -37.11 -28.35 7.44
CA LEU A 216 -38.22 -27.67 6.76
C LEU A 216 -39.16 -28.68 6.09
N LEU A 217 -38.60 -29.68 5.39
CA LEU A 217 -39.37 -30.74 4.75
C LEU A 217 -40.16 -31.56 5.78
N GLU A 218 -39.57 -31.85 6.94
CA GLU A 218 -40.25 -32.52 8.04
C GLU A 218 -41.43 -31.67 8.56
N GLN A 219 -41.20 -30.38 8.84
CA GLN A 219 -42.27 -29.44 9.26
C GLN A 219 -43.40 -29.36 8.22
N MET A 220 -43.06 -29.26 6.94
CA MET A 220 -44.04 -29.26 5.85
C MET A 220 -44.83 -30.56 5.79
N SER A 221 -44.19 -31.71 6.02
CA SER A 221 -44.86 -33.01 6.04
C SER A 221 -45.88 -33.12 7.16
N LEU A 222 -45.55 -32.65 8.36
CA LEU A 222 -46.45 -32.60 9.51
C LEU A 222 -47.62 -31.65 9.25
N LEU A 223 -47.33 -30.48 8.67
CA LEU A 223 -48.33 -29.48 8.35
C LEU A 223 -49.32 -29.97 7.27
N ARG A 224 -48.83 -30.67 6.24
CA ARG A 224 -49.67 -31.31 5.22
C ARG A 224 -50.58 -32.39 5.81
N LYS A 225 -50.07 -33.21 6.74
CA LYS A 225 -50.88 -34.21 7.48
C LYS A 225 -51.93 -33.55 8.37
N ALA A 226 -51.62 -32.41 8.99
CA ALA A 226 -52.60 -31.65 9.77
C ALA A 226 -53.70 -31.06 8.88
N LEU A 227 -53.32 -30.49 7.72
CA LEU A 227 -54.25 -29.98 6.72
C LEU A 227 -55.19 -31.07 6.19
N SER A 228 -54.69 -32.28 5.91
CA SER A 228 -55.54 -33.37 5.43
C SER A 228 -56.58 -33.79 6.48
N ARG A 229 -56.21 -33.83 7.77
CA ARG A 229 -57.15 -34.10 8.87
C ARG A 229 -58.21 -33.00 9.01
N LEU A 230 -57.83 -31.73 8.87
CA LEU A 230 -58.77 -30.61 8.89
C LEU A 230 -59.74 -30.66 7.69
N ASP A 231 -59.24 -31.03 6.51
CA ASP A 231 -60.07 -31.21 5.31
C ASP A 231 -61.04 -32.40 5.46
N GLU A 232 -60.62 -33.51 6.10
CA GLU A 232 -61.50 -34.64 6.46
C GLU A 232 -62.57 -34.23 7.48
N GLU A 233 -62.21 -33.52 8.54
CA GLU A 233 -63.15 -33.01 9.55
C GLU A 233 -64.16 -32.05 8.92
N LYS A 234 -63.71 -31.20 7.99
CA LYS A 234 -64.57 -30.30 7.23
C LYS A 234 -65.56 -31.08 6.37
N ALA A 235 -65.11 -32.14 5.70
CA ALA A 235 -65.97 -32.99 4.88
C ALA A 235 -67.08 -33.63 5.74
N ALA A 236 -66.71 -34.22 6.88
CA ALA A 236 -67.67 -34.82 7.81
C ALA A 236 -68.68 -33.80 8.37
N LEU A 237 -68.23 -32.60 8.75
CA LEU A 237 -69.14 -31.53 9.21
C LEU A 237 -70.06 -31.03 8.10
N SER A 238 -69.57 -30.98 6.85
CA SER A 238 -70.38 -30.58 5.70
C SER A 238 -71.46 -31.60 5.36
N GLU A 239 -71.15 -32.89 5.53
CA GLU A 239 -72.10 -33.98 5.39
C GLU A 239 -73.16 -33.93 6.50
N GLN A 240 -72.75 -33.78 7.76
CA GLN A 240 -73.66 -33.60 8.90
C GLN A 240 -74.58 -32.38 8.72
N LYS A 241 -74.05 -31.27 8.20
CA LYS A 241 -74.85 -30.10 7.87
C LYS A 241 -75.88 -30.41 6.78
N SER A 242 -75.50 -31.20 5.76
CA SER A 242 -76.39 -31.57 4.66
C SER A 242 -77.53 -32.47 5.12
N THR A 243 -77.26 -33.44 6.00
CA THR A 243 -78.29 -34.35 6.55
C THR A 243 -79.30 -33.59 7.40
N LEU A 244 -78.83 -32.72 8.31
CA LEU A 244 -79.67 -31.83 9.11
C LEU A 244 -80.53 -30.89 8.26
N ALA A 245 -80.00 -30.40 7.14
CA ALA A 245 -80.75 -29.54 6.22
C ALA A 245 -81.84 -30.30 5.45
N THR A 246 -81.62 -31.58 5.12
CA THR A 246 -82.66 -32.44 4.53
C THR A 246 -83.76 -32.85 5.51
N GLU A 247 -83.43 -33.04 6.80
CA GLU A 247 -84.40 -33.40 7.85
C GLU A 247 -85.34 -32.24 8.22
N GLU A 248 -84.88 -30.98 8.17
CA GLU A 248 -85.71 -29.81 8.48
C GLU A 248 -86.78 -29.49 7.40
N GLY A 249 -86.62 -30.00 6.18
CA GLY A 249 -87.51 -29.72 5.05
C GLY A 249 -87.39 -28.28 4.49
N THR A 250 -87.54 -28.15 3.17
CA THR A 250 -87.21 -26.94 2.38
C THR A 250 -87.94 -25.65 2.80
N PHE A 251 -89.09 -25.78 3.47
CA PHE A 251 -89.93 -24.64 3.89
C PHE A 251 -89.61 -24.14 5.31
N ASN A 252 -89.15 -25.03 6.20
CA ASN A 252 -88.84 -24.71 7.60
C ASN A 252 -87.41 -24.15 7.74
N SER A 253 -86.49 -24.62 6.91
CA SER A 253 -85.09 -24.19 6.89
C SER A 253 -84.87 -22.72 6.46
N LEU A 254 -85.88 -22.10 5.83
CA LEU A 254 -85.83 -20.71 5.34
C LEU A 254 -86.33 -19.68 6.37
N PHE A 255 -87.26 -20.06 7.25
CA PHE A 255 -87.87 -19.15 8.21
C PHE A 255 -87.39 -19.33 9.66
N ASN A 256 -86.87 -20.52 10.02
CA ASN A 256 -86.40 -20.78 11.39
C ASN A 256 -85.27 -21.82 11.43
N ARG A 257 -84.06 -21.47 10.95
CA ARG A 257 -82.87 -22.34 11.09
C ARG A 257 -82.67 -22.72 12.55
N SER A 258 -82.62 -24.01 12.85
CA SER A 258 -82.32 -24.50 14.20
C SER A 258 -81.00 -23.94 14.74
N ALA A 259 -80.92 -23.82 16.07
CA ALA A 259 -79.69 -23.43 16.76
C ALA A 259 -78.51 -24.35 16.40
N GLU A 260 -78.80 -25.63 16.09
CA GLU A 260 -77.83 -26.65 15.71
C GLU A 260 -77.22 -26.38 14.33
N LEU A 261 -78.01 -26.03 13.32
CA LEU A 261 -77.51 -25.66 11.99
C LEU A 261 -76.61 -24.41 12.02
N LYS A 262 -76.93 -23.42 12.86
CA LYS A 262 -76.07 -22.25 13.08
C LYS A 262 -74.77 -22.60 13.80
N ALA A 263 -74.81 -23.52 14.77
CA ALA A 263 -73.62 -23.99 15.47
C ALA A 263 -72.67 -24.75 14.54
N VAL A 264 -73.19 -25.63 13.67
CA VAL A 264 -72.41 -26.34 12.65
C VAL A 264 -71.82 -25.39 11.61
N GLN A 265 -72.59 -24.39 11.17
CA GLN A 265 -72.08 -23.35 10.26
C GLN A 265 -70.92 -22.56 10.87
N SER A 266 -71.04 -22.14 12.13
CA SER A 266 -69.97 -21.41 12.84
C SER A 266 -68.69 -22.24 12.95
N LYS A 267 -68.80 -23.55 13.26
CA LYS A 267 -67.65 -24.46 13.27
C LYS A 267 -67.00 -24.61 11.90
N LEU A 268 -67.80 -24.70 10.82
CA LEU A 268 -67.28 -24.75 9.45
C LEU A 268 -66.50 -23.48 9.08
N ASP A 269 -66.98 -22.31 9.51
CA ASP A 269 -66.31 -21.03 9.26
C ASP A 269 -64.98 -20.94 10.05
N GLN A 270 -64.96 -21.36 11.32
CA GLN A 270 -63.73 -21.48 12.12
C GLN A 270 -62.71 -22.42 11.47
N LEU A 271 -63.17 -23.58 11.00
CA LEU A 271 -62.32 -24.59 10.36
C LEU A 271 -61.76 -24.11 9.01
N ASN A 272 -62.56 -23.37 8.23
CA ASN A 272 -62.11 -22.73 6.99
C ASN A 272 -60.99 -21.71 7.24
N ASP A 273 -61.15 -20.88 8.27
CA ASP A 273 -60.12 -19.90 8.65
C ASP A 273 -58.84 -20.59 9.12
N GLU A 274 -58.96 -21.70 9.86
CA GLU A 274 -57.81 -22.48 10.30
C GLU A 274 -57.08 -23.13 9.12
N ILE A 275 -57.79 -23.79 8.20
CA ILE A 275 -57.21 -24.33 6.95
C ILE A 275 -56.51 -23.22 6.16
N ARG A 276 -57.13 -22.04 6.04
CA ARG A 276 -56.53 -20.90 5.34
C ARG A 276 -55.23 -20.46 5.99
N ARG A 277 -55.18 -20.33 7.33
CA ARG A 277 -53.96 -19.98 8.08
C ARG A 277 -52.86 -21.03 7.90
N GLN A 278 -53.18 -22.32 8.00
CA GLN A 278 -52.19 -23.38 7.83
C GLN A 278 -51.67 -23.46 6.39
N ARG A 279 -52.52 -23.19 5.37
CA ARG A 279 -52.07 -23.08 3.97
C ARG A 279 -51.10 -21.92 3.77
N ILE A 280 -51.38 -20.74 4.34
CA ILE A 280 -50.45 -19.60 4.27
C ILE A 280 -49.10 -19.96 4.90
N ARG A 281 -49.12 -20.64 6.05
CA ARG A 281 -47.89 -21.12 6.71
C ARG A 281 -47.13 -22.12 5.84
N LEU A 282 -47.83 -23.02 5.14
CA LEU A 282 -47.22 -23.97 4.22
C LEU A 282 -46.56 -23.24 3.03
N THR A 283 -47.21 -22.21 2.48
CA THR A 283 -46.61 -21.37 1.42
C THR A 283 -45.34 -20.69 1.92
N GLY A 284 -45.35 -20.12 3.13
CA GLY A 284 -44.14 -19.50 3.70
C GLY A 284 -42.99 -20.50 3.91
N LEU A 285 -43.29 -21.75 4.29
CA LEU A 285 -42.26 -22.80 4.39
C LEU A 285 -41.73 -23.23 3.01
N LEU A 286 -42.59 -23.28 1.99
CA LEU A 286 -42.17 -23.54 0.60
C LEU A 286 -41.22 -22.46 0.09
N ASP A 287 -41.50 -21.19 0.38
CA ASP A 287 -40.63 -20.09 0.01
C ASP A 287 -39.26 -20.19 0.72
N GLN A 288 -39.25 -20.52 2.02
CA GLN A 288 -38.01 -20.75 2.77
C GLN A 288 -37.20 -21.95 2.23
N GLU A 289 -37.85 -23.04 1.84
CA GLU A 289 -37.19 -24.21 1.25
C GLU A 289 -36.53 -23.85 -0.07
N ARG A 290 -37.21 -23.04 -0.90
CA ARG A 290 -36.67 -22.53 -2.15
C ARG A 290 -35.44 -21.65 -1.93
N ASP A 291 -35.44 -20.78 -0.92
CA ASP A 291 -34.29 -19.93 -0.59
C ASP A 291 -33.09 -20.77 -0.14
N VAL A 292 -33.31 -21.75 0.74
CA VAL A 292 -32.26 -22.70 1.17
C VAL A 292 -31.72 -23.49 -0.02
N ALA A 293 -32.58 -23.95 -0.93
CA ALA A 293 -32.16 -24.67 -2.13
C ALA A 293 -31.28 -23.78 -3.05
N ASN A 294 -31.64 -22.52 -3.24
CA ASN A 294 -30.83 -21.57 -4.00
C ASN A 294 -29.45 -21.33 -3.33
N GLU A 295 -29.42 -21.21 -2.01
CA GLU A 295 -28.16 -21.03 -1.26
C GLU A 295 -27.24 -22.26 -1.40
N MET A 296 -27.79 -23.47 -1.29
CA MET A 296 -27.03 -24.70 -1.53
C MET A 296 -26.46 -24.80 -2.95
N ILE A 297 -27.18 -24.33 -3.97
CA ILE A 297 -26.67 -24.27 -5.36
C ILE A 297 -25.46 -23.35 -5.41
N SER A 298 -25.55 -22.14 -4.83
CA SER A 298 -24.45 -21.17 -4.80
C SER A 298 -23.21 -21.71 -4.06
N LEU A 299 -23.40 -22.43 -2.96
CA LEU A 299 -22.32 -23.06 -2.20
C LEU A 299 -21.65 -24.17 -3.01
N THR A 300 -22.44 -24.95 -3.75
CA THR A 300 -21.93 -26.02 -4.62
C THR A 300 -21.13 -25.45 -5.80
N GLU A 301 -21.58 -24.34 -6.40
CA GLU A 301 -20.82 -23.64 -7.44
C GLU A 301 -19.48 -23.12 -6.93
N ARG A 302 -19.47 -22.51 -5.73
CA ARG A 302 -18.23 -22.04 -5.08
C ARG A 302 -17.25 -23.17 -4.76
N MET A 303 -17.73 -24.39 -4.48
CA MET A 303 -16.87 -25.56 -4.27
C MET A 303 -16.25 -26.08 -5.57
N ASN A 304 -16.98 -25.97 -6.70
CA ASN A 304 -16.53 -26.44 -7.99
C ASN A 304 -15.59 -25.44 -8.69
N ASN A 305 -15.79 -24.15 -8.48
CA ASN A 305 -14.86 -23.12 -8.96
C ASN A 305 -13.61 -23.03 -8.09
N SER A 306 -12.45 -22.87 -8.73
CA SER A 306 -11.20 -22.49 -8.08
C SER A 306 -11.20 -20.97 -7.90
N MET A 307 -11.67 -20.48 -6.77
CA MET A 307 -11.52 -19.08 -6.40
C MET A 307 -10.05 -18.81 -6.03
N SER A 308 -9.46 -17.71 -6.50
CA SER A 308 -8.10 -17.34 -6.08
C SER A 308 -8.08 -16.98 -4.60
N THR A 309 -6.94 -17.20 -3.93
CA THR A 309 -6.81 -16.81 -2.52
C THR A 309 -7.00 -15.30 -2.38
N PHE A 310 -6.46 -14.51 -3.30
CA PHE A 310 -6.66 -13.06 -3.32
C PHE A 310 -8.14 -12.65 -3.42
N GLU A 311 -8.91 -13.23 -4.34
CA GLU A 311 -10.35 -12.97 -4.49
C GLU A 311 -11.13 -13.40 -3.23
N SER A 312 -10.73 -14.50 -2.60
CA SER A 312 -11.36 -14.97 -1.36
C SER A 312 -11.09 -14.06 -0.15
N LEU A 313 -9.88 -13.47 -0.06
CA LEU A 313 -9.50 -12.54 1.01
C LEU A 313 -10.27 -11.21 0.87
N THR A 314 -10.44 -10.74 -0.36
CA THR A 314 -11.14 -9.47 -0.66
C THR A 314 -12.66 -9.56 -0.56
N THR A 315 -13.26 -10.72 -0.85
CA THR A 315 -14.72 -10.92 -0.72
C THR A 315 -15.19 -11.14 0.72
N GLY A 316 -14.26 -11.32 1.66
CA GLY A 316 -14.52 -11.44 3.09
C GLY A 316 -14.96 -12.85 3.50
N PHE A 317 -14.30 -13.40 4.53
CA PHE A 317 -14.69 -14.69 5.11
C PHE A 317 -15.74 -14.49 6.21
N SER A 318 -16.89 -15.15 6.10
CA SER A 318 -17.86 -15.18 7.21
C SER A 318 -17.40 -16.11 8.34
N ARG A 319 -16.70 -17.21 7.99
CA ARG A 319 -16.12 -18.21 8.90
C ARG A 319 -14.90 -18.86 8.24
N VAL A 320 -13.84 -19.08 9.00
CA VAL A 320 -12.58 -19.66 8.50
C VAL A 320 -12.22 -20.90 9.32
N THR A 321 -11.74 -21.94 8.64
CA THR A 321 -11.25 -23.16 9.31
C THR A 321 -9.99 -22.87 10.10
N MET A 322 -9.72 -23.68 11.14
CA MET A 322 -8.50 -23.52 11.94
C MET A 322 -7.21 -23.70 11.11
N ALA A 323 -7.25 -24.54 10.08
CA ALA A 323 -6.13 -24.72 9.14
C ALA A 323 -5.85 -23.46 8.33
N ALA A 324 -6.89 -22.82 7.78
CA ALA A 324 -6.74 -21.57 7.04
C ALA A 324 -6.26 -20.44 7.94
N LYS A 325 -6.75 -20.38 9.20
CA LYS A 325 -6.20 -19.45 10.20
C LYS A 325 -4.70 -19.64 10.39
N ASN A 326 -4.24 -20.88 10.61
CA ASN A 326 -2.83 -21.13 10.87
C ASN A 326 -1.95 -20.78 9.66
N LYS A 327 -2.44 -21.03 8.43
CA LYS A 327 -1.77 -20.60 7.19
C LYS A 327 -1.67 -19.07 7.11
N ILE A 328 -2.78 -18.36 7.36
CA ILE A 328 -2.81 -16.89 7.34
C ILE A 328 -1.88 -16.31 8.41
N LEU A 329 -1.93 -16.83 9.64
CA LEU A 329 -1.06 -16.38 10.72
C LEU A 329 0.42 -16.64 10.44
N GLY A 330 0.76 -17.82 9.92
CA GLY A 330 2.15 -18.11 9.53
C GLY A 330 2.65 -17.19 8.41
N TYR A 331 1.76 -16.78 7.51
CA TYR A 331 2.07 -15.78 6.49
C TYR A 331 2.25 -14.38 7.08
N VAL A 332 1.38 -13.96 8.00
CA VAL A 332 1.49 -12.70 8.75
C VAL A 332 2.81 -12.65 9.53
N ASP A 333 3.21 -13.74 10.18
CA ASP A 333 4.48 -13.83 10.91
C ASP A 333 5.67 -13.67 9.96
N SER A 334 5.59 -14.22 8.74
CA SER A 334 6.63 -14.03 7.71
C SER A 334 6.72 -12.57 7.28
N LEU A 335 5.59 -11.87 7.11
CA LEU A 335 5.57 -10.45 6.79
C LEU A 335 6.13 -9.61 7.93
N ASN A 336 5.80 -9.92 9.19
CA ASN A 336 6.34 -9.22 10.35
C ASN A 336 7.86 -9.37 10.46
N ALA A 337 8.45 -10.48 10.01
CA ALA A 337 9.90 -10.63 9.94
C ALA A 337 10.57 -9.65 8.95
N SER A 338 9.82 -9.06 8.01
CA SER A 338 10.34 -8.06 7.08
C SER A 338 10.50 -6.65 7.69
N MET A 339 9.93 -6.40 8.89
CA MET A 339 9.99 -5.09 9.53
C MET A 339 11.44 -4.60 9.72
N ASP A 340 12.33 -5.50 10.16
CA ASP A 340 13.76 -5.15 10.34
C ASP A 340 14.42 -4.72 9.02
N MET A 341 14.01 -5.33 7.90
CA MET A 341 14.53 -4.97 6.57
C MET A 341 14.08 -3.56 6.17
N PHE A 342 12.80 -3.23 6.39
CA PHE A 342 12.29 -1.88 6.14
C PHE A 342 12.93 -0.81 7.03
N LEU A 343 13.13 -1.09 8.32
CA LEU A 343 13.84 -0.20 9.24
C LEU A 343 15.29 0.04 8.78
N ASN A 344 15.99 -1.03 8.41
CA ASN A 344 17.36 -0.94 7.89
C ASN A 344 17.42 -0.13 6.59
N LEU A 345 16.54 -0.42 5.63
CA LEU A 345 16.46 0.32 4.38
C LEU A 345 16.16 1.80 4.61
N MET A 346 15.19 2.10 5.49
CA MET A 346 14.85 3.47 5.85
C MET A 346 16.07 4.22 6.39
N ALA A 347 16.81 3.63 7.33
CA ALA A 347 18.01 4.22 7.88
C ALA A 347 19.12 4.41 6.83
N LEU A 348 19.35 3.40 5.98
CA LEU A 348 20.38 3.42 4.94
C LEU A 348 20.08 4.45 3.85
N PHE A 349 18.82 4.58 3.41
CA PHE A 349 18.44 5.58 2.42
C PHE A 349 18.45 7.00 2.99
N LEU A 350 17.98 7.21 4.23
CA LEU A 350 18.14 8.51 4.89
C LEU A 350 19.62 8.88 5.00
N LEU A 351 20.46 7.91 5.37
CA LEU A 351 21.89 8.08 5.43
C LEU A 351 22.45 8.51 4.07
N LYS A 352 22.14 7.77 3.00
CA LYS A 352 22.69 7.99 1.66
C LYS A 352 22.21 9.26 0.97
N THR A 353 20.93 9.59 1.11
CA THR A 353 20.29 10.63 0.29
C THR A 353 20.20 11.99 0.98
N LEU A 354 20.28 12.02 2.32
CA LEU A 354 20.13 13.24 3.10
C LEU A 354 21.33 13.46 4.02
N VAL A 355 21.67 12.50 4.88
CA VAL A 355 22.69 12.70 5.92
C VAL A 355 24.10 12.82 5.30
N MET A 356 24.49 11.90 4.42
CA MET A 356 25.81 11.90 3.77
C MET A 356 26.02 13.17 2.94
N PRO A 357 25.12 13.57 2.02
CA PRO A 357 25.30 14.78 1.24
C PRO A 357 25.44 16.04 2.09
N LEU A 358 24.64 16.19 3.14
CA LEU A 358 24.71 17.34 4.05
C LEU A 358 25.99 17.34 4.88
N LEU A 359 26.42 16.17 5.40
CA LEU A 359 27.67 16.04 6.14
C LEU A 359 28.87 16.39 5.27
N PHE A 360 28.92 15.90 4.03
CA PHE A 360 30.00 16.21 3.10
C PHE A 360 29.97 17.67 2.68
N LEU A 361 28.80 18.25 2.42
CA LEU A 361 28.66 19.68 2.12
C LEU A 361 29.19 20.54 3.28
N TRP A 362 28.83 20.20 4.53
CA TRP A 362 29.35 20.87 5.72
C TRP A 362 30.86 20.70 5.87
N GLY A 363 31.38 19.50 5.59
CA GLY A 363 32.81 19.20 5.57
C GLY A 363 33.58 20.04 4.56
N ILE A 364 33.07 20.13 3.32
CA ILE A 364 33.62 20.98 2.25
C ILE A 364 33.62 22.44 2.69
N TYR A 365 32.51 22.94 3.24
CA TYR A 365 32.42 24.30 3.75
C TYR A 365 33.48 24.59 4.82
N LYS A 366 33.63 23.69 5.80
CA LYS A 366 34.61 23.85 6.88
C LYS A 366 36.05 23.77 6.38
N ALA A 367 36.33 22.85 5.45
CA ALA A 367 37.63 22.74 4.81
C ALA A 367 37.97 24.01 4.01
N PHE A 368 37.00 24.55 3.26
CA PHE A 368 37.14 25.79 2.52
C PHE A 368 37.49 26.97 3.46
N VAL A 369 36.75 27.13 4.56
CA VAL A 369 37.03 28.17 5.56
C VAL A 369 38.42 28.01 6.19
N ARG A 370 38.86 26.77 6.47
CA ARG A 370 40.15 26.49 7.10
C ARG A 370 41.33 26.67 6.15
N VAL A 371 41.24 26.19 4.92
CA VAL A 371 42.31 26.29 3.91
C VAL A 371 42.54 27.74 3.51
N TRP A 372 41.47 28.55 3.45
CA TRP A 372 41.60 29.96 3.08
C TRP A 372 41.87 30.89 4.26
N GLU A 373 41.81 30.44 5.53
CA GLU A 373 41.88 31.26 6.76
C GLU A 373 41.06 32.57 6.69
N MET A 374 40.04 32.56 5.84
CA MET A 374 39.29 33.73 5.44
C MET A 374 37.85 33.29 5.38
N THR A 375 37.03 33.83 6.27
CA THR A 375 35.62 33.99 5.92
C THR A 375 35.56 34.74 4.57
N PRO A 376 34.56 34.49 3.70
CA PRO A 376 34.40 35.25 2.44
C PRO A 376 34.45 36.77 2.63
N ARG A 377 34.16 37.22 3.86
CA ARG A 377 34.26 38.60 4.35
C ARG A 377 35.70 39.09 4.60
N GLN A 378 36.59 38.26 5.15
CA GLN A 378 38.00 38.61 5.41
C GLN A 378 38.87 38.60 4.13
N ALA A 379 38.56 37.71 3.18
CA ALA A 379 39.17 37.73 1.84
C ALA A 379 38.97 39.08 1.14
N LEU A 380 37.80 39.67 1.37
CA LEU A 380 37.41 40.99 0.90
C LEU A 380 38.26 42.12 1.47
N GLU A 381 38.51 42.08 2.78
CA GLU A 381 39.21 43.17 3.46
C GLU A 381 40.71 43.17 3.14
N LYS A 382 41.33 42.00 2.99
CA LYS A 382 42.73 41.90 2.57
C LYS A 382 42.94 42.33 1.11
N THR A 383 42.04 41.99 0.19
CA THR A 383 42.11 42.49 -1.21
C THR A 383 41.90 44.00 -1.26
N LYS A 384 40.93 44.54 -0.51
CA LYS A 384 40.69 45.98 -0.40
C LYS A 384 41.88 46.74 0.21
N ALA A 385 42.53 46.17 1.23
CA ALA A 385 43.73 46.74 1.85
C ALA A 385 44.96 46.71 0.92
N SER A 386 45.10 45.67 0.09
CA SER A 386 46.19 45.56 -0.90
C SER A 386 46.05 46.56 -2.07
N LEU A 387 44.83 46.95 -2.42
CA LEU A 387 44.53 47.99 -3.42
C LEU A 387 44.88 49.41 -2.97
N HIS A 388 44.95 49.68 -1.66
CA HIS A 388 45.36 50.99 -1.10
C HIS A 388 46.87 51.15 -0.89
N ARG A 389 47.68 50.11 -1.15
CA ARG A 389 49.15 50.15 -1.00
C ARG A 389 49.92 50.33 -2.31
N ILE A 390 49.23 50.50 -3.43
CA ILE A 390 49.87 50.87 -4.71
C ILE A 390 49.85 52.41 -4.79
N PRO A 391 51.00 53.11 -4.74
CA PRO A 391 51.00 54.55 -4.95
C PRO A 391 50.49 54.87 -6.37
N LYS A 392 49.69 55.93 -6.46
CA LYS A 392 49.03 56.40 -7.69
C LYS A 392 49.98 56.58 -8.87
#